data_AF-A0A2E2UVY0-F1
#
_entry.id   AF-A0A2E2UVY0-F1
#
_cell.length_a   1.000
_cell.length_b   1.000
_cell.length_c   1.000
_cell.angle_alpha   90.00
_cell.angle_beta   90.00
_cell.angle_gamma   90.00
#
_symmetry.space_group_name_H-M   'P 1'
#
loop_
_entity.id
_entity.type
_entity.pdbx_description
1 polymer ?
#
loop_
_entity_poly.entity_id
_entity_poly.type
_entity_poly.pdbx_seq_one_letter_code
_entity_poly.pdbx_strand_id
1 'polypeptide(L)'
;NYNNSIFSDTFHGLTTPVSALMFISIPLINEYEHNVYILSIVMNQSVIAGIIVIISILLISPLKTFNLRIDSIRHDKRKLFFIFISICVLYLFNFTGLPLIILIYILLSVTKLIK
;
A
#
# COMPACT_ATOMS: atom_id res chain seq x y z
N ASN A 1 -28.49 20.68 -19.63
CA ASN A 1 -27.68 19.48 -19.89
C ASN A 1 -26.46 19.56 -18.97
N TYR A 2 -26.58 19.10 -17.72
CA TYR A 2 -25.60 19.32 -16.64
C TYR A 2 -25.11 17.98 -16.10
N ASN A 3 -24.31 17.26 -16.88
CA ASN A 3 -23.90 15.91 -16.52
C ASN A 3 -22.47 15.61 -17.01
N ASN A 4 -21.53 16.46 -16.64
CA ASN A 4 -20.10 16.21 -16.76
C ASN A 4 -19.48 16.28 -15.37
N SER A 5 -19.84 15.31 -14.52
CA SER A 5 -19.04 14.98 -13.34
C SER A 5 -17.75 14.32 -13.83
N ILE A 6 -16.72 15.14 -14.01
CA ILE A 6 -15.34 14.68 -14.16
C ILE A 6 -15.04 13.87 -12.89
N PHE A 7 -15.11 12.54 -12.99
CA PHE A 7 -14.61 11.67 -11.94
C PHE A 7 -13.11 11.89 -11.86
N SER A 8 -12.66 12.68 -10.89
CA SER A 8 -11.25 12.80 -10.58
C SER A 8 -10.77 11.43 -10.07
N ASP A 9 -10.09 10.67 -10.94
CA ASP A 9 -9.49 9.34 -10.67
C ASP A 9 -8.37 9.35 -9.59
N THR A 10 -8.27 10.42 -8.83
CA THR A 10 -7.26 10.62 -7.78
C THR A 10 -7.96 10.70 -6.43
N PHE A 11 -7.67 9.73 -5.57
CA PHE A 11 -8.06 9.81 -4.17
C PHE A 11 -7.12 10.78 -3.43
N HIS A 12 -7.69 11.56 -2.50
CA HIS A 12 -6.92 12.35 -1.54
C HIS A 12 -6.63 11.48 -0.31
N GLY A 13 -5.36 11.37 0.04
CA GLY A 13 -4.88 10.56 1.15
C GLY A 13 -4.81 9.07 0.85
N LEU A 14 -4.02 8.37 1.66
CA LEU A 14 -3.90 6.92 1.58
C LEU A 14 -5.28 6.29 1.74
N THR A 15 -5.73 5.53 0.74
CA THR A 15 -7.09 5.00 0.73
C THR A 15 -7.28 4.01 1.88
N THR A 16 -8.45 4.04 2.52
CA THR A 16 -8.81 3.09 3.59
C THR A 16 -8.61 1.61 3.23
N PRO A 17 -8.80 1.17 1.96
CA PRO A 17 -8.36 -0.16 1.51
C PRO A 17 -6.87 -0.47 1.72
N VAL A 18 -5.96 0.48 1.48
CA VAL A 18 -4.51 0.26 1.61
C VAL A 18 -4.11 0.13 3.07
N SER A 19 -4.64 0.99 3.94
CA SER A 19 -4.41 0.86 5.38
C SER A 19 -4.97 -0.45 5.92
N ALA A 20 -6.16 -0.86 5.46
CA ALA A 20 -6.76 -2.15 5.86
C ALA A 20 -5.90 -3.34 5.42
N LEU A 21 -5.37 -3.32 4.19
CA LEU A 21 -4.42 -4.33 3.71
C LEU A 21 -3.16 -4.40 4.58
N MET A 22 -2.65 -3.25 5.06
CA MET A 22 -1.49 -3.24 5.94
C MET A 22 -1.79 -3.92 7.28
N PHE A 23 -2.93 -3.62 7.89
CA PHE A 23 -3.30 -4.26 9.16
C PHE A 23 -3.62 -5.74 9.01
N ILE A 24 -4.23 -6.16 7.89
CA ILE A 24 -4.46 -7.58 7.58
C ILE A 24 -3.15 -8.35 7.37
N SER A 25 -2.10 -7.69 6.90
CA SER A 25 -0.80 -8.35 6.71
C SER A 25 -0.16 -8.82 8.02
N ILE A 26 -0.41 -8.15 9.15
CA ILE A 26 0.16 -8.50 10.46
C ILE A 26 -0.28 -9.91 10.93
N PRO A 27 -1.58 -10.22 11.07
CA PRO A 27 -2.02 -11.56 11.45
C PRO A 27 -1.65 -12.61 10.39
N LEU A 28 -1.65 -12.26 9.09
CA LEU A 28 -1.19 -13.17 8.03
C LEU A 28 0.29 -13.56 8.20
N ILE A 29 1.16 -12.59 8.50
CA ILE A 29 2.57 -12.84 8.79
C ILE A 29 2.70 -13.76 10.01
N ASN A 30 1.89 -13.56 11.04
CA ASN A 30 1.92 -14.41 12.23
C ASN A 30 1.57 -15.88 11.94
N GLU A 31 0.64 -16.12 11.02
CA GLU A 31 0.13 -17.46 10.71
C GLU A 31 0.98 -18.20 9.68
N TYR A 32 1.50 -17.49 8.68
CA TYR A 32 2.16 -18.12 7.53
C TYR A 32 3.69 -17.99 7.52
N GLU A 33 4.29 -17.06 8.27
CA GLU A 33 5.75 -16.94 8.34
C GLU A 33 6.35 -17.88 9.38
N HIS A 34 7.18 -18.81 8.92
CA HIS A 34 7.92 -19.74 9.78
C HIS A 34 9.31 -19.18 10.19
N ASN A 35 9.72 -18.04 9.63
CA ASN A 35 11.01 -17.45 9.93
C ASN A 35 10.97 -16.63 11.22
N VAL A 36 11.57 -17.18 12.29
CA VAL A 36 11.61 -16.58 13.63
C VAL A 36 12.23 -15.18 13.64
N TYR A 37 13.21 -14.90 12.78
CA TYR A 37 13.83 -13.58 12.69
C TYR A 37 12.87 -12.52 12.14
N ILE A 38 12.07 -12.88 11.14
CA ILE A 38 11.09 -11.96 10.54
C ILE A 38 9.93 -11.74 11.50
N LEU A 39 9.42 -12.82 12.10
CA LEU A 39 8.32 -12.77 13.06
C LEU A 39 8.67 -11.85 14.25
N SER A 40 9.86 -11.98 14.82
CA SER A 40 10.30 -11.17 15.96
C SER A 40 10.47 -9.68 15.64
N ILE A 41 10.80 -9.34 14.38
CA ILE A 41 10.85 -7.94 13.91
C ILE A 41 9.45 -7.38 13.69
N VAL A 42 8.57 -8.12 13.01
CA VAL A 42 7.22 -7.63 12.68
C VAL A 42 6.32 -7.57 13.92
N MET A 43 6.44 -8.55 14.82
CA MET A 43 5.70 -8.60 16.09
C MET A 43 6.29 -7.71 17.19
N ASN A 44 7.33 -6.94 16.87
CA ASN A 44 7.90 -6.00 17.83
C ASN A 44 6.94 -4.81 18.04
N GLN A 45 6.58 -4.56 19.30
CA GLN A 45 5.66 -3.50 19.68
C GLN A 45 6.10 -2.11 19.22
N SER A 46 7.40 -1.81 19.24
CA SER A 46 7.94 -0.53 18.78
C SER A 46 7.76 -0.36 17.27
N VAL A 47 7.89 -1.44 16.50
CA VAL A 47 7.72 -1.45 15.04
C VAL A 47 6.25 -1.23 14.69
N ILE A 48 5.34 -1.96 15.33
CA ILE A 48 3.90 -1.83 15.12
C ILE A 48 3.42 -0.42 15.48
N ALA A 49 3.86 0.14 16.62
CA ALA A 49 3.53 1.49 17.02
C ALA A 49 4.01 2.54 16.00
N GLY A 50 5.24 2.39 15.50
CA GLY A 50 5.76 3.25 14.43
C GLY A 50 4.92 3.19 13.16
N ILE A 51 4.54 1.98 12.73
CA ILE A 51 3.68 1.77 11.56
C ILE A 51 2.32 2.45 11.72
N ILE A 52 1.69 2.35 12.89
CA ILE A 52 0.39 2.99 13.18
C ILE A 52 0.48 4.51 13.04
N VAL A 53 1.54 5.12 13.59
CA VAL A 53 1.77 6.57 13.49
C VAL A 53 1.97 6.97 12.03
N ILE A 54 2.80 6.24 11.28
CA ILE A 54 3.04 6.49 9.85
C ILE A 54 1.75 6.40 9.05
N ILE A 55 0.94 5.34 9.23
CA ILE A 55 -0.34 5.16 8.54
C ILE A 55 -1.31 6.29 8.90
N SER A 56 -1.36 6.69 10.16
CA SER A 56 -2.24 7.78 10.62
C SER A 56 -1.90 9.11 9.95
N ILE A 57 -0.60 9.44 9.85
CA ILE A 57 -0.12 10.63 9.14
C ILE A 57 -0.44 10.53 7.64
N LEU A 58 -0.33 9.34 7.05
CA LEU A 58 -0.65 9.12 5.64
C LEU A 58 -2.14 9.21 5.31
N LEU A 59 -3.00 8.84 6.25
CA LEU A 59 -4.47 8.94 6.10
C LEU A 59 -4.92 10.40 6.04
N ILE A 60 -4.28 11.27 6.82
CA ILE A 60 -4.62 12.70 6.87
C ILE A 60 -3.88 13.53 5.80
N SER A 61 -2.82 12.96 5.22
CA SER A 61 -1.99 13.66 4.25
C SER A 61 -2.72 13.87 2.92
N PRO A 62 -2.64 15.05 2.27
CA PRO A 62 -3.25 15.33 0.97
C PRO A 62 -2.53 14.63 -0.20
N LEU A 63 -1.88 13.49 0.04
CA LEU A 63 -1.20 12.69 -0.95
C LEU A 63 -2.21 12.20 -1.99
N LYS A 64 -2.01 12.55 -3.27
CA LYS A 64 -2.77 11.98 -4.38
C LYS A 64 -2.27 10.57 -4.66
N THR A 65 -2.72 9.61 -3.87
CA THR A 65 -2.41 8.19 -4.08
C THR A 65 -3.21 7.63 -5.26
N PHE A 66 -2.58 6.73 -6.00
CA PHE A 66 -3.21 6.08 -7.14
C PHE A 66 -4.44 5.29 -6.70
N ASN A 67 -5.52 5.46 -7.44
CA ASN A 67 -6.68 4.63 -7.25
C ASN A 67 -6.36 3.15 -7.59
N LEU A 68 -6.47 2.26 -6.60
CA LEU A 68 -6.38 0.80 -6.75
C LEU A 68 -7.63 0.17 -7.40
N ARG A 69 -8.64 0.98 -7.72
CA ARG A 69 -9.83 0.57 -8.47
C ARG A 69 -9.42 0.00 -9.83
N ILE A 70 -9.90 -1.20 -10.07
CA ILE A 70 -9.63 -2.04 -11.25
C ILE A 70 -10.47 -1.59 -12.47
N ASP A 71 -11.08 -0.40 -12.45
CA ASP A 71 -11.99 0.06 -13.52
C ASP A 71 -11.26 0.35 -14.84
N SER A 72 -9.93 0.49 -14.85
CA SER A 72 -9.18 0.82 -16.07
C SER A 72 -7.73 0.32 -16.08
N ILE A 73 -7.49 -0.98 -15.90
CA ILE A 73 -6.15 -1.59 -16.01
C ILE A 73 -5.50 -1.34 -17.38
N ARG A 74 -6.31 -1.07 -18.42
CA ARG A 74 -5.87 -1.09 -19.83
C ARG A 74 -5.08 0.14 -20.30
N HIS A 75 -5.14 1.28 -19.59
CA HIS A 75 -4.53 2.54 -20.08
C HIS A 75 -3.40 3.12 -19.20
N ASP A 76 -3.22 2.62 -17.97
CA ASP A 76 -2.22 3.14 -17.04
C ASP A 76 -1.00 2.21 -16.92
N LYS A 77 0.04 2.47 -17.73
CA LYS A 77 1.33 1.73 -17.70
C LYS A 77 1.96 1.67 -16.30
N ARG A 78 1.71 2.69 -15.46
CA ARG A 78 2.21 2.77 -14.07
C ARG A 78 1.51 1.80 -13.12
N LYS A 79 0.18 1.62 -13.27
CA LYS A 79 -0.59 0.66 -12.46
C LYS A 79 -0.14 -0.77 -12.78
N LEU A 80 0.09 -1.06 -14.06
CA LEU A 80 0.57 -2.36 -14.51
C LEU A 80 1.99 -2.66 -14.02
N PHE A 81 2.89 -1.67 -14.03
CA PHE A 81 4.22 -1.80 -13.43
C PHE A 81 4.17 -2.04 -11.91
N PHE A 82 3.29 -1.33 -11.19
CA PHE A 82 3.11 -1.52 -9.75
C PHE A 82 2.52 -2.90 -9.39
N ILE A 83 1.59 -3.41 -10.19
CA ILE A 83 1.07 -4.77 -10.01
C ILE A 83 2.16 -5.81 -10.26
N PHE A 84 2.97 -5.62 -11.32
CA PHE A 84 4.08 -6.51 -11.63
C PHE A 84 5.13 -6.53 -10.52
N ILE A 85 5.54 -5.36 -10.00
CA ILE A 85 6.49 -5.29 -8.88
C ILE A 85 5.89 -5.93 -7.62
N SER A 86 4.59 -5.73 -7.36
CA SER A 86 3.92 -6.33 -6.20
C SER A 86 3.92 -7.85 -6.29
N ILE A 87 3.65 -8.41 -7.46
CA ILE A 87 3.70 -9.87 -7.70
C ILE A 87 5.12 -10.41 -7.52
N CYS A 88 6.14 -9.73 -8.07
CA CYS A 88 7.53 -10.14 -7.87
C CYS A 88 7.94 -10.09 -6.39
N VAL A 89 7.55 -9.04 -5.65
CA VAL A 89 7.86 -8.91 -4.22
C VAL A 89 7.12 -9.98 -3.42
N LEU A 90 5.85 -10.26 -3.71
CA LEU A 90 5.11 -11.35 -3.06
C LEU A 90 5.76 -12.72 -3.32
N TYR A 91 6.28 -12.93 -4.53
CA TYR A 91 6.95 -14.18 -4.89
C TYR A 91 8.30 -14.36 -4.17
N LEU A 92 9.05 -13.27 -3.96
CA LEU A 92 10.35 -13.32 -3.25
C LEU A 92 10.20 -13.34 -1.73
N PHE A 93 9.23 -12.60 -1.17
CA PHE A 93 9.10 -12.34 0.27
C PHE A 93 7.85 -12.98 0.92
N ASN A 94 7.08 -13.80 0.20
CA ASN A 94 5.81 -14.38 0.66
C ASN A 94 4.88 -13.32 1.28
N PHE A 95 4.37 -13.58 2.48
CA PHE A 95 3.40 -12.72 3.17
C PHE A 95 4.05 -11.50 3.80
N THR A 96 5.33 -11.58 4.15
CA THR A 96 6.16 -10.42 4.52
C THR A 96 6.26 -9.39 3.39
N GLY A 97 6.01 -9.81 2.15
CA GLY A 97 5.95 -8.92 0.99
C GLY A 97 4.79 -7.91 1.06
N LEU A 98 3.67 -8.22 1.71
CA LEU A 98 2.49 -7.35 1.80
C LEU A 98 2.77 -5.97 2.44
N PRO A 99 3.31 -5.87 3.67
CA PRO A 99 3.65 -4.58 4.26
C PRO A 99 4.74 -3.86 3.46
N LEU A 100 5.67 -4.61 2.86
CA LEU A 100 6.75 -4.07 2.05
C LEU A 100 6.23 -3.42 0.75
N ILE A 101 5.25 -4.04 0.10
CA ILE A 101 4.57 -3.52 -1.10
C ILE A 101 3.86 -2.21 -0.78
N ILE A 102 3.24 -2.11 0.39
CA ILE A 102 2.56 -0.89 0.84
C ILE A 102 3.59 0.22 1.09
N LEU A 103 4.74 -0.12 1.69
CA LEU A 103 5.83 0.83 1.89
C LEU A 103 6.44 1.32 0.57
N ILE A 104 6.65 0.41 -0.41
CA ILE A 104 7.08 0.75 -1.77
C ILE A 104 6.05 1.65 -2.48
N TYR A 105 4.76 1.35 -2.31
CA TYR A 105 3.66 2.12 -2.90
C TYR A 105 3.66 3.55 -2.38
N ILE A 106 3.83 3.70 -1.07
CA ILE A 106 3.94 5.00 -0.40
C ILE A 106 5.14 5.78 -0.94
N LEU A 107 6.32 5.17 -0.99
CA LEU A 107 7.53 5.80 -1.53
C LEU A 107 7.34 6.29 -2.96
N LEU A 108 6.75 5.46 -3.82
CA LEU A 108 6.48 5.79 -5.22
C LEU A 108 5.44 6.92 -5.34
N SER A 109 4.44 6.94 -4.46
CA SER A 109 3.42 7.99 -4.42
C SER A 109 3.99 9.33 -3.95
N VAL A 110 4.85 9.33 -2.91
CA VAL A 110 5.55 10.53 -2.41
C VAL A 110 6.48 11.08 -3.49
N THR A 111 7.25 10.23 -4.16
CA THR A 111 8.14 10.63 -5.27
C THR A 111 7.35 11.30 -6.41
N LYS A 112 6.11 10.84 -6.67
CA LYS A 112 5.23 11.45 -7.67
C LYS A 112 4.57 12.75 -7.19
N LEU A 113 4.39 12.95 -5.88
CA LEU A 113 3.88 14.20 -5.29
C LEU A 113 4.91 15.33 -5.41
N ILE A 114 6.20 15.00 -5.36
CA ILE A 114 7.32 15.97 -5.34
C ILE A 114 7.67 16.52 -6.73
N LYS A 115 6.96 16.10 -7.79
CA LYS A 115 7.15 16.60 -9.16
C LYS A 115 5.89 17.26 -9.70
#